data_AF-A0A3N5LH16-F1
#
_entry.id   AF-A0A3N5LH16-F1
#
_cell.length_a   1.000
_cell.length_b   1.000
_cell.length_c   1.000
_cell.angle_alpha   90.00
_cell.angle_beta   90.00
_cell.angle_gamma   90.00
#
_symmetry.space_group_name_H-M   'P 1'
#
loop_
_entity.id
_entity.type
_entity.pdbx_description
1 polymer ?
#
loop_
_entity_poly.entity_id
_entity_poly.type
_entity_poly.pdbx_seq_one_letter_code
_entity_poly.pdbx_strand_id
1 'polypeptide(L)'
;MGNSELTSCIRTEALQLGFDAVGFALAQPLPGVQFREWLDRGYHGEMAYMASNVERRLDPSQVLPGARSVISVALLYRHPHVAPETPPDRFDRGRISCYAQGTDYHLVLQNKLEELLSFIQRLSPEAQT
;
A
#
# COMPACT_ATOMS: atom_id res chain seq x y z
N MET A 1 15.25 -11.99 19.09
CA MET A 1 15.67 -10.84 18.26
C MET A 1 15.07 -9.57 18.86
N GLY A 2 15.81 -8.48 18.92
CA GLY A 2 15.24 -7.20 19.39
C GLY A 2 14.36 -6.54 18.32
N ASN A 3 13.44 -5.66 18.71
CA ASN A 3 12.54 -4.98 17.75
C ASN A 3 13.30 -4.16 16.68
N SER A 4 14.42 -3.52 17.06
CA SER A 4 15.26 -2.76 16.14
C SER A 4 15.93 -3.67 15.10
N GLU A 5 16.38 -4.84 15.52
CA GLU A 5 17.01 -5.84 14.66
C GLU A 5 15.99 -6.42 13.68
N LEU A 6 14.78 -6.75 14.16
CA LEU A 6 13.68 -7.21 13.31
C LEU A 6 13.29 -6.18 12.27
N THR A 7 13.16 -4.91 12.67
CA THR A 7 12.89 -3.80 11.74
C THR A 7 13.95 -3.71 10.64
N SER A 8 15.23 -3.89 11.00
CA SER A 8 16.33 -3.86 10.03
C SER A 8 16.28 -5.05 9.07
N CYS A 9 16.03 -6.27 9.56
CA CYS A 9 15.90 -7.46 8.72
C CYS A 9 14.74 -7.33 7.73
N ILE A 10 13.56 -6.91 8.20
CA ILE A 10 12.38 -6.71 7.34
C ILE A 10 12.65 -5.64 6.28
N ARG A 11 13.31 -4.54 6.67
CA ARG A 11 13.69 -3.49 5.73
C ARG A 11 14.58 -4.03 4.62
N THR A 12 15.64 -4.76 4.98
CA THR A 12 16.57 -5.35 4.02
C THR A 12 15.85 -6.30 3.08
N GLU A 13 15.03 -7.21 3.61
CA GLU A 13 14.28 -8.16 2.79
C GLU A 13 13.32 -7.46 1.84
N ALA A 14 12.56 -6.46 2.31
CA ALA A 14 11.63 -5.73 1.45
C ALA A 14 12.34 -5.07 0.25
N LEU A 15 13.52 -4.50 0.47
CA LEU A 15 14.34 -3.93 -0.61
C LEU A 15 14.88 -5.02 -1.55
N GLN A 16 15.27 -6.18 -1.02
CA GLN A 16 15.72 -7.33 -1.83
C GLN A 16 14.60 -7.94 -2.68
N LEU A 17 13.37 -7.97 -2.15
CA LEU A 17 12.17 -8.34 -2.88
C LEU A 17 11.79 -7.29 -3.94
N GLY A 18 12.49 -6.17 -4.00
CA GLY A 18 12.34 -5.15 -5.05
C GLY A 18 11.28 -4.09 -4.76
N PHE A 19 10.89 -3.87 -3.50
CA PHE A 19 10.21 -2.64 -3.13
C PHE A 19 11.20 -1.46 -3.14
N ASP A 20 10.76 -0.30 -3.61
CA ASP A 20 11.60 0.90 -3.67
C ASP A 20 11.69 1.62 -2.32
N ALA A 21 10.68 1.45 -1.47
CA ALA A 21 10.69 1.98 -0.12
C ALA A 21 9.89 1.11 0.85
N VAL A 22 10.26 1.20 2.13
CA VAL A 22 9.54 0.57 3.24
C VAL A 22 9.61 1.46 4.49
N GLY A 23 8.47 1.61 5.15
CA GLY A 23 8.28 2.40 6.36
C GLY A 23 7.58 1.59 7.45
N PHE A 24 7.76 2.03 8.70
CA PHE A 24 7.19 1.38 9.87
C PHE A 24 6.51 2.45 10.74
N ALA A 25 5.29 2.18 11.15
CA ALA A 25 4.51 3.06 12.02
C ALA A 25 3.85 2.24 13.13
N LEU A 26 3.47 2.90 14.23
CA LEU A 26 2.63 2.29 15.25
C LEU A 26 1.21 2.10 14.69
N ALA A 27 0.60 0.95 14.97
CA ALA A 27 -0.79 0.69 14.63
C ALA A 27 -1.70 1.31 15.70
N GLN A 28 -1.96 2.61 15.55
CA GLN A 28 -2.77 3.38 16.49
C GLN A 28 -3.88 4.14 15.74
N PRO A 29 -4.97 4.52 16.44
CA PRO A 29 -6.03 5.33 15.84
C PRO A 29 -5.48 6.63 15.23
N LEU A 30 -5.98 6.96 14.04
CA LEU A 30 -5.63 8.15 13.28
C LEU A 30 -6.67 9.27 13.50
N PRO A 31 -6.27 10.55 13.49
CA PRO A 31 -7.21 11.66 13.49
C PRO A 31 -8.08 11.63 12.22
N GLY A 32 -9.40 11.56 12.39
CA GLY A 32 -10.35 11.44 11.28
C GLY A 32 -11.06 12.73 10.87
N VAL A 33 -10.74 13.89 11.47
CA VAL A 33 -11.51 15.13 11.28
C VAL A 33 -11.57 15.53 9.80
N GLN A 34 -10.41 15.62 9.14
CA GLN A 34 -10.33 16.01 7.73
C GLN A 34 -11.02 15.01 6.80
N PHE A 35 -10.94 13.71 7.12
CA PHE A 35 -11.61 12.68 6.34
C PHE A 35 -13.13 12.78 6.47
N ARG A 36 -13.65 13.00 7.68
CA ARG A 36 -15.07 13.20 7.94
C ARG A 36 -15.59 14.47 7.25
N GLU A 37 -14.87 15.59 7.36
CA GLU A 37 -15.21 16.82 6.64
C GLU A 37 -15.23 16.64 5.12
N TRP A 38 -14.28 15.86 4.58
CA TRP A 38 -14.23 15.53 3.16
C TRP A 38 -15.43 14.67 2.72
N LEU A 39 -15.86 13.72 3.57
CA LEU A 39 -17.07 12.92 3.33
C LEU A 39 -18.33 13.77 3.38
N ASP A 40 -18.48 14.63 4.40
CA ASP A 40 -19.65 15.49 4.60
C ASP A 40 -19.85 16.48 3.45
N ARG A 41 -18.76 16.90 2.80
CA ARG A 41 -18.78 17.75 1.60
C ARG A 41 -19.12 16.99 0.31
N GLY A 42 -19.32 15.68 0.38
CA GLY A 42 -19.63 14.84 -0.79
C GLY A 42 -18.45 14.65 -1.75
N TYR A 43 -17.21 14.90 -1.31
CA TYR A 43 -16.03 14.84 -2.20
C TYR A 43 -15.64 13.43 -2.65
N HIS A 44 -16.30 12.40 -2.12
CA HIS A 44 -16.17 11.01 -2.57
C HIS A 44 -16.92 10.71 -3.87
N GLY A 45 -17.77 11.62 -4.36
CA GLY A 45 -18.56 11.41 -5.57
C GLY A 45 -19.37 10.11 -5.49
N GLU A 46 -19.21 9.21 -6.47
CA GLU A 46 -19.91 7.93 -6.52
C GLU A 46 -19.24 6.82 -5.68
N MET A 47 -18.11 7.10 -5.03
CA MET A 47 -17.38 6.10 -4.23
C MET A 47 -18.05 5.87 -2.87
N ALA A 48 -19.26 5.30 -2.86
CA ALA A 48 -20.04 5.06 -1.65
C ALA A 48 -19.29 4.24 -0.58
N TYR A 49 -18.36 3.38 -1.01
CA TYR A 49 -17.50 2.62 -0.10
C TYR A 49 -16.53 3.50 0.73
N MET A 50 -16.26 4.74 0.32
CA MET A 50 -15.45 5.67 1.12
C MET A 50 -16.18 6.09 2.39
N ALA A 51 -17.50 6.26 2.32
CA ALA A 51 -18.33 6.58 3.48
C ALA A 51 -18.64 5.35 4.36
N SER A 52 -18.36 4.13 3.87
CA SER A 52 -18.56 2.92 4.67
C SER A 52 -17.38 2.66 5.60
N ASN A 53 -17.69 2.12 6.78
CA ASN A 53 -16.73 1.64 7.77
C ASN A 53 -15.64 2.66 8.16
N VAL A 54 -16.03 3.94 8.36
CA VAL A 54 -15.10 5.04 8.70
C VAL A 54 -14.19 4.68 9.88
N GLU A 55 -14.76 4.13 10.95
CA GLU A 55 -13.96 3.76 12.14
C GLU A 55 -12.93 2.67 11.82
N ARG A 56 -13.24 1.72 10.94
CA ARG A 56 -12.29 0.70 10.50
C ARG A 56 -11.12 1.27 9.68
N ARG A 57 -11.30 2.42 9.03
CA ARG A 57 -10.24 3.13 8.29
C ARG A 57 -9.33 3.94 9.20
N LEU A 58 -9.88 4.43 10.30
CA LEU A 58 -9.17 5.29 11.24
C LEU A 58 -8.47 4.48 12.33
N ASP A 59 -8.94 3.29 12.65
CA ASP A 59 -8.39 2.47 13.72
C ASP A 59 -7.96 1.09 13.20
N PRO A 60 -6.64 0.83 13.07
CA PRO A 60 -6.11 -0.47 12.67
C PRO A 60 -6.56 -1.64 13.55
N SER A 61 -6.90 -1.39 14.82
CA SER A 61 -7.37 -2.44 15.74
C SER A 61 -8.73 -3.05 15.32
N GLN A 62 -9.51 -2.31 14.54
CA GLN A 62 -10.77 -2.78 13.95
C GLN A 62 -10.56 -3.68 12.74
N VAL A 63 -9.34 -3.70 12.18
CA VAL A 63 -8.95 -4.58 11.07
C VAL A 63 -8.29 -5.85 11.61
N LEU A 64 -7.29 -5.67 12.47
CA LEU A 64 -6.55 -6.75 13.10
C LEU A 64 -6.43 -6.47 14.61
N PRO A 65 -7.22 -7.17 15.45
CA PRO A 65 -7.15 -7.02 16.90
C PRO A 65 -5.74 -7.29 17.42
N GLY A 66 -5.20 -6.37 18.24
CA GLY A 66 -3.85 -6.50 18.78
C GLY A 66 -2.74 -6.09 17.80
N ALA A 67 -3.06 -5.49 16.65
CA ALA A 67 -2.05 -4.89 15.77
C ALA A 67 -1.19 -3.87 16.53
N ARG A 68 0.13 -4.00 16.39
CA ARG A 68 1.11 -3.12 17.07
C ARG A 68 1.83 -2.18 16.12
N SER A 69 1.98 -2.59 14.87
CA SER A 69 2.72 -1.86 13.86
C SER A 69 2.09 -2.02 12.48
N VAL A 70 2.25 -1.01 11.64
CA VAL A 70 1.95 -1.05 10.21
C VAL A 70 3.27 -0.97 9.46
N ILE A 71 3.46 -1.90 8.52
CA ILE A 71 4.57 -1.90 7.57
C ILE A 71 4.02 -1.39 6.24
N SER A 72 4.53 -0.24 5.78
CA SER A 72 4.11 0.35 4.51
C SER A 72 5.20 0.16 3.48
N VAL A 73 4.87 -0.39 2.31
CA VAL A 73 5.81 -0.55 1.18
C VAL A 73 5.43 0.36 0.02
N ALA A 74 6.38 0.66 -0.85
CA ALA A 74 6.13 1.39 -2.09
C ALA A 74 6.86 0.74 -3.26
N LEU A 75 6.24 0.82 -4.44
CA LEU A 75 6.80 0.38 -5.70
C LEU A 75 6.59 1.48 -6.75
N LEU A 76 7.67 1.87 -7.42
CA LEU A 76 7.65 2.80 -8.54
C LEU A 76 7.15 2.07 -9.79
N TYR A 77 6.00 2.49 -10.29
CA TYR A 77 5.42 1.95 -11.53
C TYR A 77 5.93 2.68 -12.79
N ARG A 78 6.86 3.63 -12.66
CA ARG A 78 7.37 4.39 -13.80
C ARG A 78 8.46 3.60 -14.51
N HIS A 79 8.17 3.12 -15.72
CA HIS A 79 9.15 2.44 -16.54
C HIS A 79 10.11 3.45 -17.21
N PRO A 80 11.42 3.45 -16.91
CA PRO A 80 12.37 4.39 -17.50
C PRO A 80 12.61 4.16 -19.00
N HIS A 81 12.22 2.99 -19.53
CA HIS A 81 12.42 2.60 -20.92
C HIS A 81 11.16 2.74 -21.80
N VAL A 82 10.04 3.15 -21.22
CA VAL A 82 8.86 3.49 -22.02
C VAL A 82 9.05 4.94 -22.45
N ALA A 83 9.40 5.14 -23.72
CA ALA A 83 9.38 6.48 -24.32
C ALA A 83 8.04 7.14 -23.98
N PRO A 84 8.01 8.44 -23.63
CA PRO A 84 6.75 9.13 -23.42
C PRO A 84 5.85 8.83 -24.62
N GLU A 85 4.64 8.33 -24.38
CA GLU A 85 3.72 8.03 -25.48
C GLU A 85 3.62 9.28 -26.34
N THR A 86 4.16 9.21 -27.56
CA THR A 86 3.94 10.25 -28.57
C THR A 86 2.43 10.40 -28.66
N PRO A 87 1.88 11.62 -28.49
CA PRO A 87 0.44 11.81 -28.64
C PRO A 87 0.02 11.15 -29.94
N PRO A 88 -1.00 10.27 -29.94
CA PRO A 88 -1.44 9.68 -31.18
C PRO A 88 -1.87 10.81 -32.11
N ASP A 89 -1.26 10.89 -33.29
CA ASP A 89 -1.65 11.85 -34.34
C ASP A 89 -3.07 11.58 -34.89
N ARG A 90 -3.74 10.57 -34.36
CA ARG A 90 -5.06 10.08 -34.79
C ARG A 90 -6.06 10.23 -33.65
N PHE A 91 -7.20 10.82 -33.97
CA PHE A 91 -8.33 11.03 -33.06
C PHE A 91 -9.02 9.73 -32.60
N ASP A 92 -8.60 8.56 -33.10
CA ASP A 92 -9.15 7.25 -32.77
C ASP A 92 -8.44 6.53 -31.60
N ARG A 93 -7.44 7.17 -30.98
CA ARG A 93 -6.69 6.61 -29.84
C ARG A 93 -6.65 7.56 -28.64
N GLY A 94 -6.94 7.03 -27.46
CA GLY A 94 -6.80 7.72 -26.17
C GLY A 94 -5.49 7.35 -25.46
N ARG A 95 -5.21 8.04 -24.33
CA ARG A 95 -4.08 7.72 -23.44
C ARG A 95 -4.55 6.89 -22.26
N ILE A 96 -3.73 5.95 -21.83
CA ILE A 96 -3.95 5.17 -20.62
C ILE A 96 -3.00 5.68 -19.54
N SER A 97 -3.50 5.84 -18.31
CA SER A 97 -2.67 6.26 -17.18
C SER A 97 -1.54 5.25 -16.92
N CYS A 98 -0.35 5.73 -16.58
CA CYS A 98 0.82 4.86 -16.37
C CYS A 98 0.62 3.78 -15.30
N TYR A 99 -0.22 4.01 -14.28
CA TYR A 99 -0.48 3.00 -13.24
C TYR A 99 -1.30 1.80 -13.76
N ALA A 100 -2.01 1.97 -14.88
CA ALA A 100 -2.86 0.96 -15.50
C ALA A 100 -2.17 0.29 -16.71
N GLN A 101 -0.87 0.54 -16.90
CA GLN A 101 -0.06 -0.07 -17.95
C GLN A 101 0.68 -1.29 -17.39
N GLY A 102 0.81 -2.35 -18.20
CA GLY A 102 1.49 -3.58 -17.80
C GLY A 102 0.61 -4.52 -16.98
N THR A 103 1.25 -5.33 -16.14
CA THR A 103 0.55 -6.27 -15.24
C THR A 103 -0.17 -5.50 -14.13
N ASP A 104 -1.37 -5.93 -13.77
CA ASP A 104 -2.12 -5.36 -12.65
C ASP A 104 -1.25 -5.28 -11.39
N TYR A 105 -1.05 -4.06 -10.89
CA TYR A 105 -0.20 -3.80 -9.75
C TYR A 105 -0.69 -4.51 -8.47
N HIS A 106 -1.99 -4.78 -8.37
CA HIS A 106 -2.54 -5.50 -7.22
C HIS A 106 -1.93 -6.90 -7.10
N LEU A 107 -1.81 -7.62 -8.23
CA LEU A 107 -1.21 -8.96 -8.25
C LEU A 107 0.29 -8.91 -7.93
N VAL A 108 0.99 -7.92 -8.49
CA VAL A 108 2.43 -7.74 -8.27
C VAL A 108 2.73 -7.43 -6.80
N LEU A 109 1.97 -6.49 -6.20
CA LEU A 109 2.14 -6.14 -4.78
C LEU A 109 1.75 -7.30 -3.87
N GLN A 110 0.63 -7.98 -4.15
CA GLN A 110 0.17 -9.10 -3.33
C GLN A 110 1.22 -10.21 -3.24
N ASN A 111 1.76 -10.67 -4.37
CA ASN A 111 2.76 -11.74 -4.39
C ASN A 111 4.01 -11.34 -3.57
N LYS A 112 4.50 -10.12 -3.74
CA LYS A 112 5.67 -9.61 -2.98
C LYS A 112 5.38 -9.48 -1.49
N LEU A 113 4.17 -9.08 -1.12
CA LEU A 113 3.75 -8.97 0.29
C LEU A 113 3.64 -10.35 0.94
N GLU A 114 3.16 -11.37 0.21
CA GLU A 114 3.12 -12.76 0.68
C GLU A 114 4.54 -13.33 0.91
N GLU A 115 5.49 -13.01 0.03
CA GLU A 115 6.91 -13.35 0.22
C GLU A 115 7.51 -12.67 1.45
N LEU A 116 7.26 -11.36 1.62
CA LEU A 116 7.73 -10.60 2.78
C LEU A 116 7.10 -11.12 4.09
N LEU A 117 5.81 -11.44 4.07
CA LEU A 117 5.12 -12.06 5.20
C LEU A 117 5.74 -13.41 5.57
N SER A 118 5.99 -14.27 4.58
CA SER A 118 6.66 -15.56 4.80
C SER A 118 8.04 -15.39 5.43
N PHE A 119 8.80 -14.38 5.01
CA PHE A 119 10.07 -14.04 5.64
C PHE A 119 9.90 -13.61 7.10
N ILE A 120 8.95 -12.72 7.38
CA ILE A 120 8.65 -12.24 8.74
C ILE A 120 8.28 -13.42 9.65
N GLN A 121 7.42 -14.33 9.19
CA GLN A 121 6.98 -15.49 9.97
C GLN A 121 8.12 -16.46 10.28
N ARG A 122 9.14 -16.59 9.42
CA ARG A 122 10.34 -17.37 9.75
C ARG A 122 11.16 -16.77 10.90
N LEU A 123 11.21 -15.45 10.99
CA LEU A 123 11.94 -14.74 12.05
C LEU A 123 11.11 -14.58 13.34
N SER A 124 9.79 -14.49 13.19
CA SER A 124 8.84 -14.34 14.28
C SER A 124 7.58 -15.17 13.97
N PRO A 125 7.58 -16.46 14.37
CA PRO A 125 6.46 -17.37 14.09
C PRO A 125 5.12 -16.96 14.70
N GLU A 126 5.15 -16.09 15.72
CA GLU A 126 3.95 -15.57 16.37
C GLU A 126 3.37 -14.32 15.69
N ALA A 127 4.02 -13.81 14.63
CA ALA A 127 3.53 -12.65 13.90
C ALA A 127 2.18 -12.97 13.22
N GLN A 128 1.20 -12.10 13.48
CA GLN A 128 -0.12 -12.13 12.87
C GLN A 128 -0.28 -10.89 11.97
N THR A 129 -0.90 -11.07 10.81
CA THR A 129 -1.16 -10.03 9.81
C THR A 129 -2.53 -10.18 9.21
#